data_AF-A0AAJ1TUS7-F1
#
_entry.id   AF-A0AAJ1TUS7-F1
#
_cell.length_a   1.000
_cell.length_b   1.000
_cell.length_c   1.000
_cell.angle_alpha   90.00
_cell.angle_beta   90.00
_cell.angle_gamma   90.00
#
_symmetry.space_group_name_H-M   'P 1'
#
loop_
_entity.id
_entity.type
_entity.pdbx_description
1 polymer ?
#
loop_
_entity_poly.entity_id
_entity_poly.type
_entity_poly.pdbx_seq_one_letter_code
_entity_poly.pdbx_strand_id
1 'polypeptide(L)'
;MASYTAALMALNQIAPPLLLLALDRPGPRAARFLAATLDPILAFTAFCTLSVAVSLPGIFEPTLANALYAAPLGLLELGTGLMMWAQAMPATRQVRSAWRVALLLWVASVPMTAVAVVWMLSPDVLYTPYLDVICRWDVPPLVDQKWSGFAMFLAGIPMQLAAVWLLLGLSRARRDAI
;
A
#
# COMPACT_ATOMS: atom_id res chain seq x y z
N MET A 1 1.57 14.17 -11.13
CA MET A 1 0.75 13.21 -10.38
C MET A 1 1.43 11.85 -10.33
N ALA A 2 1.72 11.22 -11.47
CA ALA A 2 2.19 9.83 -11.53
C ALA A 2 3.47 9.58 -10.72
N SER A 3 4.46 10.49 -10.78
CA SER A 3 5.71 10.34 -10.00
C SER A 3 5.48 10.38 -8.49
N TYR A 4 4.52 11.19 -8.02
CA TYR A 4 4.20 11.30 -6.61
C TYR A 4 3.47 10.04 -6.13
N THR A 5 2.47 9.58 -6.88
CA THR A 5 1.78 8.32 -6.60
C THR A 5 2.74 7.15 -6.61
N ALA A 6 3.64 7.05 -7.59
CA ALA A 6 4.66 6.00 -7.61
C ALA A 6 5.55 6.01 -6.35
N ALA A 7 5.92 7.19 -5.84
CA ALA A 7 6.69 7.31 -4.60
C ALA A 7 5.90 6.86 -3.36
N LEU A 8 4.64 7.29 -3.23
CA LEU A 8 3.75 6.84 -2.15
C LEU A 8 3.54 5.32 -2.20
N MET A 9 3.29 4.78 -3.38
CA MET A 9 3.13 3.36 -3.61
C MET A 9 4.40 2.58 -3.27
N ALA A 10 5.58 3.09 -3.61
CA ALA A 10 6.85 2.47 -3.22
C ALA A 10 7.03 2.48 -1.70
N LEU A 11 6.68 3.57 -1.01
CA LEU A 11 6.70 3.64 0.45
C LEU A 11 5.70 2.70 1.11
N ASN A 12 4.58 2.39 0.47
CA ASN A 12 3.54 1.52 1.01
C ASN A 12 3.76 0.02 0.69
N GLN A 13 4.27 -0.29 -0.51
CA GLN A 13 4.28 -1.65 -1.05
C GLN A 13 5.68 -2.26 -1.16
N ILE A 14 6.73 -1.44 -1.28
CA ILE A 14 8.11 -1.91 -1.47
C ILE A 14 8.93 -1.74 -0.19
N ALA A 15 8.93 -0.55 0.40
CA ALA A 15 9.70 -0.29 1.61
C ALA A 15 9.30 -1.19 2.80
N PRO A 16 8.01 -1.42 3.08
CA PRO A 16 7.61 -2.21 4.25
C PRO A 16 8.08 -3.66 4.25
N PRO A 17 7.89 -4.47 3.19
CA PRO A 17 8.41 -5.83 3.20
C PRO A 17 9.94 -5.85 3.30
N LEU A 18 10.66 -4.91 2.69
CA LEU A 18 12.13 -4.84 2.81
C LEU A 18 12.57 -4.53 4.25
N LEU A 19 11.92 -3.57 4.91
CA LEU A 19 12.19 -3.24 6.31
C LEU A 19 11.88 -4.40 7.25
N LEU A 20 10.74 -5.08 7.03
CA LEU A 20 10.33 -6.22 7.85
C LEU A 20 11.20 -7.46 7.62
N LEU A 21 11.79 -7.64 6.43
CA LEU A 21 12.76 -8.70 6.15
C LEU A 21 14.08 -8.51 6.89
N ALA A 22 14.45 -7.26 7.18
CA ALA A 22 15.65 -6.93 7.96
C ALA A 22 15.45 -7.13 9.48
N LEU A 23 14.22 -7.36 9.94
CA LEU A 23 13.94 -7.58 11.35
C LEU A 23 14.18 -9.04 11.76
N ASP A 24 14.98 -9.22 12.80
CA ASP A 24 15.03 -10.47 13.55
C ASP A 24 13.74 -10.70 14.34
N ARG A 25 13.55 -11.93 14.81
CA ARG A 25 12.40 -12.27 15.66
C ARG A 25 12.38 -11.34 16.89
N PRO A 26 11.30 -10.57 17.10
CA PRO A 26 11.25 -9.61 18.18
C PRO A 26 11.29 -10.32 19.54
N GLY A 27 12.07 -9.78 20.48
CA GLY A 27 12.04 -10.24 21.87
C GLY A 27 10.64 -10.09 22.50
N PRO A 28 10.34 -10.75 23.63
CA PRO A 28 8.98 -10.89 24.16
C PRO A 28 8.27 -9.55 24.46
N ARG A 29 9.00 -8.53 24.90
CA ARG A 29 8.43 -7.17 25.11
C ARG A 29 8.10 -6.46 23.79
N ALA A 30 8.99 -6.53 22.82
CA ALA A 30 8.77 -5.96 21.49
C ALA A 30 7.63 -6.70 20.77
N ALA A 31 7.56 -8.03 20.89
CA ALA A 31 6.48 -8.83 20.33
C ALA A 31 5.12 -8.45 20.91
N ARG A 32 5.03 -8.14 22.21
CA ARG A 32 3.78 -7.71 22.85
C ARG A 32 3.37 -6.29 22.44
N PHE A 33 4.33 -5.39 22.29
CA PHE A 33 4.08 -4.05 21.76
C PHE A 33 3.60 -4.12 20.30
N LEU A 34 4.31 -4.86 19.45
CA LEU A 34 3.93 -5.14 18.07
C LEU A 34 2.59 -5.88 17.98
N ALA A 35 2.27 -6.74 18.96
CA ALA A 35 0.96 -7.40 19.03
C ALA A 35 -0.18 -6.38 19.23
N ALA A 36 0.04 -5.37 20.07
CA ALA A 36 -0.96 -4.33 20.31
C ALA A 36 -1.08 -3.33 19.15
N THR A 37 0.03 -2.98 18.50
CA THR A 37 0.05 -1.97 17.42
C THR A 37 -0.26 -2.54 16.04
N LEU A 38 0.01 -3.82 15.80
CA LEU A 38 -0.21 -4.48 14.51
C LEU A 38 -1.46 -5.38 14.52
N ASP A 39 -2.47 -5.03 15.31
CA ASP A 39 -3.74 -5.77 15.30
C ASP A 39 -4.24 -5.92 13.84
N PRO A 40 -4.62 -7.13 13.38
CA PRO A 40 -4.96 -7.36 11.98
C PRO A 40 -6.16 -6.55 11.48
N ILE A 41 -7.14 -6.28 12.35
CA ILE A 41 -8.32 -5.51 12.00
C ILE A 41 -7.92 -4.04 11.91
N LEU A 42 -7.15 -3.52 12.87
CA LEU A 42 -6.63 -2.16 12.81
C LEU A 42 -5.74 -1.92 11.58
N ALA A 43 -4.84 -2.87 11.27
CA ALA A 43 -3.99 -2.81 10.08
C ALA A 43 -4.84 -2.74 8.80
N PHE A 44 -5.83 -3.62 8.68
CA PHE A 44 -6.73 -3.66 7.54
C PHE A 44 -7.56 -2.39 7.40
N THR A 45 -8.18 -1.92 8.49
CA THR A 45 -9.04 -0.73 8.44
C THR A 45 -8.23 0.52 8.16
N ALA A 46 -7.06 0.69 8.80
CA ALA A 46 -6.18 1.82 8.54
C ALA A 46 -5.68 1.83 7.10
N PHE A 47 -5.25 0.68 6.58
CA PHE A 47 -4.78 0.53 5.21
C PHE A 47 -5.86 0.86 4.17
N CYS A 48 -7.06 0.27 4.33
CA CYS A 48 -8.16 0.51 3.40
C CYS A 48 -8.67 1.95 3.47
N THR A 49 -8.81 2.49 4.69
CA THR A 49 -9.26 3.86 4.90
C THR A 49 -8.28 4.85 4.29
N LEU A 50 -6.97 4.67 4.53
CA LEU A 50 -5.96 5.53 3.93
C LEU A 50 -5.99 5.40 2.41
N SER A 51 -5.98 4.18 1.87
CA SER A 51 -6.04 3.93 0.41
C SER A 51 -7.20 4.66 -0.28
N VAL A 52 -8.38 4.67 0.35
CA VAL A 52 -9.54 5.40 -0.18
C VAL A 52 -9.38 6.91 0.04
N ALA A 53 -9.00 7.33 1.25
CA ALA A 53 -8.89 8.73 1.62
C ALA A 53 -7.88 9.50 0.76
N VAL A 54 -6.67 8.96 0.55
CA VAL A 54 -5.64 9.57 -0.30
C VAL A 54 -6.03 9.61 -1.78
N SER A 55 -7.05 8.85 -2.15
CA SER A 55 -7.61 8.85 -3.49
C SER A 55 -8.73 9.86 -3.67
N LEU A 56 -9.16 10.56 -2.61
CA LEU A 56 -10.16 11.62 -2.72
C LEU A 56 -9.49 12.93 -3.16
N PRO A 57 -10.08 13.68 -4.11
CA PRO A 57 -9.57 14.99 -4.56
C PRO A 57 -9.20 15.93 -3.41
N GLY A 58 -10.09 16.11 -2.44
CA GLY A 58 -9.87 17.03 -1.32
C GLY A 58 -8.71 16.69 -0.38
N ILE A 59 -8.19 15.45 -0.40
CA ILE A 59 -7.02 15.04 0.40
C ILE A 59 -5.76 14.99 -0.46
N PHE A 60 -5.89 14.48 -1.69
CA PHE A 60 -4.75 14.32 -2.58
C PHE A 60 -4.22 15.68 -3.07
N GLU A 61 -5.11 16.60 -3.46
CA GLU A 61 -4.73 17.88 -4.07
C GLU A 61 -3.84 18.75 -3.17
N PRO A 62 -4.13 18.96 -1.87
CA PRO A 62 -3.26 19.74 -0.99
C PRO A 62 -1.87 19.10 -0.81
N THR A 63 -1.80 17.76 -0.81
CA THR A 63 -0.55 17.02 -0.61
C THR A 63 0.38 17.11 -1.81
N LEU A 64 -0.19 17.31 -3.00
CA LEU A 64 0.55 17.54 -4.23
C LEU A 64 1.04 18.98 -4.35
N ALA A 65 0.22 19.94 -3.92
CA ALA A 65 0.52 21.36 -4.02
C ALA A 65 1.54 21.83 -2.97
N ASN A 66 1.63 21.15 -1.81
CA ASN A 66 2.45 21.62 -0.70
C ASN A 66 3.20 20.48 0.00
N ALA A 67 4.52 20.59 0.01
CA ALA A 67 5.45 19.62 0.61
C ALA A 67 5.20 19.38 2.12
N LEU A 68 4.63 20.36 2.83
CA LEU A 68 4.27 20.23 4.24
C LEU A 68 3.23 19.13 4.47
N TYR A 69 2.30 18.93 3.54
CA TYR A 69 1.29 17.88 3.60
C TYR A 69 1.76 16.58 2.94
N ALA A 70 2.75 16.65 2.03
CA ALA A 70 3.30 15.49 1.36
C ALA A 70 4.05 14.53 2.30
N ALA A 71 4.85 15.07 3.23
CA ALA A 71 5.66 14.25 4.14
C ALA A 71 4.82 13.46 5.16
N PRO A 72 3.82 14.06 5.86
CA PRO A 72 2.90 13.30 6.71
C PRO A 72 2.17 12.19 5.95
N LEU A 73 1.75 12.45 4.71
CA LEU A 73 1.09 11.44 3.89
C LEU A 73 2.02 10.25 3.60
N GLY A 74 3.27 10.53 3.20
CA GLY A 74 4.27 9.49 2.97
C GLY A 74 4.55 8.64 4.23
N LEU A 75 4.54 9.25 5.42
CA LEU A 75 4.68 8.53 6.68
C LEU A 75 3.47 7.65 7.00
N LEU A 76 2.25 8.13 6.72
CA LEU A 76 1.03 7.34 6.87
C LEU A 76 0.99 6.15 5.91
N GLU A 77 1.43 6.36 4.67
CA GLU A 77 1.56 5.29 3.66
C GLU A 77 2.57 4.23 4.10
N LEU A 78 3.75 4.66 4.55
CA LEU A 78 4.75 3.74 5.09
C LEU A 78 4.22 2.99 6.32
N GLY A 79 3.57 3.68 7.24
CA GLY A 79 3.03 3.12 8.48
C GLY A 79 1.95 2.07 8.23
N THR A 80 0.95 2.40 7.41
CA THR A 80 -0.12 1.45 7.06
C THR A 80 0.39 0.28 6.22
N GLY A 81 1.35 0.52 5.32
CA GLY A 81 2.07 -0.53 4.61
C GLY A 81 2.81 -1.48 5.56
N LEU A 82 3.53 -0.97 6.56
CA LEU A 82 4.18 -1.79 7.59
C LEU A 82 3.18 -2.61 8.40
N MET A 83 2.07 -2.02 8.81
CA MET A 83 1.02 -2.72 9.54
C MET A 83 0.45 -3.89 8.75
N MET A 84 0.19 -3.67 7.46
CA MET A 84 -0.40 -4.66 6.57
C MET A 84 0.60 -5.76 6.20
N TRP A 85 1.81 -5.40 5.79
CA TRP A 85 2.86 -6.36 5.44
C TRP A 85 3.35 -7.18 6.64
N ALA A 86 3.26 -6.65 7.86
CA ALA A 86 3.57 -7.42 9.05
C ALA A 86 2.66 -8.65 9.22
N GLN A 87 1.43 -8.62 8.71
CA GLN A 87 0.55 -9.80 8.73
C GLN A 87 1.01 -10.88 7.75
N ALA A 88 1.71 -10.51 6.68
CA ALA A 88 2.28 -11.44 5.70
C ALA A 88 3.57 -12.11 6.20
N MET A 89 4.36 -11.39 7.00
CA MET A 89 5.72 -11.81 7.37
C MET A 89 5.75 -12.83 8.52
N PRO A 90 6.49 -13.95 8.40
CA PRO A 90 6.48 -15.00 9.43
C PRO A 90 6.95 -14.55 10.83
N ALA A 91 7.83 -13.57 10.91
CA ALA A 91 8.42 -13.09 12.18
C ALA A 91 7.49 -12.15 12.96
N THR A 92 6.57 -11.47 12.28
CA THR A 92 5.74 -10.41 12.86
C THR A 92 4.24 -10.69 12.77
N ARG A 93 3.81 -11.67 11.96
CA ARG A 93 2.39 -12.00 11.79
C ARG A 93 1.73 -12.44 13.09
N GLN A 94 0.54 -11.91 13.33
CA GLN A 94 -0.29 -12.32 14.47
C GLN A 94 -1.24 -13.45 14.09
N VAL A 95 -1.76 -13.42 12.86
CA VAL A 95 -2.66 -14.46 12.35
C VAL A 95 -1.86 -15.69 11.94
N ARG A 96 -2.08 -16.81 12.64
CA ARG A 96 -1.36 -18.07 12.37
C ARG A 96 -1.82 -18.79 11.11
N SER A 97 -3.09 -18.62 10.74
CA SER A 97 -3.67 -19.30 9.58
C SER A 97 -3.27 -18.62 8.27
N ALA A 98 -2.53 -19.34 7.42
CA ALA A 98 -2.06 -18.83 6.13
C ALA A 98 -3.21 -18.39 5.21
N TRP A 99 -4.32 -19.13 5.17
CA TRP A 99 -5.47 -18.77 4.34
C TRP A 99 -6.14 -17.47 4.81
N ARG A 100 -6.18 -17.22 6.14
CA ARG A 100 -6.76 -15.99 6.70
C ARG A 100 -5.90 -14.78 6.38
N VAL A 101 -4.58 -14.92 6.49
CA VAL A 101 -3.65 -13.86 6.07
C VAL A 101 -3.78 -13.59 4.58
N ALA A 102 -3.86 -14.62 3.75
CA ALA A 102 -4.04 -14.44 2.32
C ALA A 102 -5.35 -13.74 1.97
N LEU A 103 -6.45 -14.14 2.60
CA LEU A 103 -7.74 -13.46 2.42
C LEU A 103 -7.65 -11.99 2.85
N LEU A 104 -7.01 -11.70 3.98
CA LEU A 104 -6.81 -10.33 4.47
C LEU A 104 -6.05 -9.47 3.45
N LEU A 105 -4.92 -9.97 2.94
CA LEU A 105 -4.11 -9.30 1.91
C LEU A 105 -4.88 -9.10 0.61
N TRP A 106 -5.63 -10.11 0.19
CA TRP A 106 -6.39 -10.04 -1.04
C TRP A 106 -7.50 -8.99 -0.95
N VAL A 107 -8.31 -9.03 0.12
CA VAL A 107 -9.38 -8.03 0.35
C VAL A 107 -8.80 -6.63 0.54
N ALA A 108 -7.68 -6.49 1.26
CA ALA A 108 -7.02 -5.19 1.45
C ALA A 108 -6.52 -4.57 0.13
N SER A 109 -6.19 -5.39 -0.88
CA SER A 109 -5.76 -4.90 -2.19
C SER A 109 -6.90 -4.35 -3.06
N VAL A 110 -8.16 -4.68 -2.74
CA VAL A 110 -9.33 -4.34 -3.57
C VAL A 110 -9.55 -2.82 -3.67
N PRO A 111 -9.60 -2.04 -2.57
CA PRO A 111 -9.86 -0.60 -2.65
C PRO A 111 -8.83 0.12 -3.52
N MET A 112 -7.55 -0.19 -3.33
CA MET A 112 -6.46 0.41 -4.09
C MET A 112 -6.55 0.05 -5.58
N THR A 113 -6.84 -1.21 -5.89
CA THR A 113 -7.03 -1.68 -7.28
C THR A 113 -8.23 -0.99 -7.95
N ALA A 114 -9.34 -0.84 -7.21
CA ALA A 114 -10.54 -0.20 -7.72
C ALA A 114 -10.27 1.28 -8.09
N VAL A 115 -9.62 2.04 -7.21
CA VAL A 115 -9.21 3.42 -7.51
C VAL A 115 -8.29 3.46 -8.73
N ALA A 116 -7.28 2.60 -8.77
CA ALA A 116 -6.31 2.54 -9.86
C ALA A 116 -6.99 2.35 -11.23
N VAL A 117 -7.96 1.43 -11.30
CA VAL A 117 -8.76 1.19 -12.50
C VAL A 117 -9.61 2.40 -12.86
N VAL A 118 -10.25 3.05 -11.87
CA VAL A 118 -11.05 4.27 -12.10
C VAL A 118 -10.17 5.38 -12.70
N TRP A 119 -9.00 5.65 -12.12
CA TRP A 119 -8.09 6.68 -12.63
C TRP A 119 -7.57 6.37 -14.04
N MET A 120 -7.24 5.10 -14.30
CA MET A 120 -6.69 4.63 -15.58
C MET A 120 -7.72 4.67 -16.72
N LEU A 121 -8.99 4.36 -16.42
CA LEU A 121 -10.05 4.26 -17.43
C LEU A 121 -10.93 5.52 -17.52
N SER A 122 -10.76 6.49 -16.62
CA SER A 122 -11.54 7.74 -16.65
C SER A 122 -11.35 8.47 -17.99
N PRO A 123 -12.44 8.90 -18.65
CA PRO A 123 -12.36 9.75 -19.84
C PRO A 123 -12.00 11.20 -19.46
N ASP A 124 -12.33 11.62 -18.25
CA ASP A 124 -12.18 12.99 -17.75
C ASP A 124 -11.10 13.09 -16.65
N VAL A 125 -10.59 14.30 -16.47
CA VAL A 125 -9.67 14.65 -15.38
C VAL A 125 -10.47 14.75 -14.08
N LEU A 126 -10.17 13.89 -13.12
CA LEU A 126 -10.86 13.81 -11.83
C LEU A 126 -10.33 14.81 -10.81
N TYR A 127 -9.13 15.33 -11.03
CA TYR A 127 -8.46 16.29 -10.15
C TYR A 127 -8.32 17.62 -10.88
N THR A 128 -9.30 18.51 -10.71
CA THR A 128 -9.43 19.76 -11.47
C THR A 128 -8.32 20.80 -11.22
N PRO A 129 -7.69 20.93 -10.04
CA PRO A 129 -6.58 21.87 -9.84
C PRO A 129 -5.32 21.54 -10.64
N TYR A 130 -5.22 20.34 -11.25
CA TYR A 130 -4.12 20.00 -12.16
C TYR A 130 -4.19 20.67 -13.52
N LEU A 131 -5.32 21.28 -13.87
CA LEU A 131 -5.46 22.02 -15.13
C LEU A 131 -4.63 23.32 -15.11
N ASP A 132 -4.34 23.85 -13.92
CA ASP A 132 -3.65 25.14 -13.73
C ASP A 132 -2.15 24.98 -13.39
N VAL A 133 -1.63 23.75 -13.30
CA VAL A 133 -0.24 23.46 -12.92
C VAL A 133 0.50 22.86 -14.11
N ILE A 134 1.68 23.40 -14.42
CA ILE A 134 2.59 22.83 -15.43
C ILE A 134 2.91 21.39 -15.00
N CYS A 135 2.35 20.43 -15.72
CA CYS A 135 2.68 19.02 -15.55
C CYS A 135 4.16 18.83 -15.90
N ARG A 136 4.88 18.02 -15.10
CA ARG A 136 6.27 17.70 -15.42
C ARG A 136 6.30 17.05 -16.82
N TRP A 137 7.23 17.51 -17.66
CA TRP A 137 7.47 16.99 -19.02
C TRP A 137 6.37 17.30 -20.05
N ASP A 138 5.59 18.38 -19.87
CA ASP A 138 4.50 18.79 -20.79
C ASP A 138 3.45 17.70 -21.08
N VAL A 139 3.29 16.75 -20.15
CA VAL A 139 2.31 15.66 -20.26
C VAL A 139 0.90 16.22 -19.99
N PRO A 140 -0.12 15.92 -20.82
CA PRO A 140 -1.48 16.36 -20.55
C PRO A 140 -1.99 15.81 -19.19
N PRO A 141 -2.74 16.59 -18.38
CA PRO A 141 -3.21 16.15 -17.06
C PRO A 141 -3.96 14.82 -17.05
N LEU A 142 -4.78 14.57 -18.09
CA LEU A 142 -5.49 13.30 -18.25
C LEU A 142 -4.53 12.11 -18.43
N VAL A 143 -3.44 12.30 -19.16
CA VAL A 143 -2.44 11.25 -19.39
C VAL A 143 -1.67 10.96 -18.09
N ASP A 144 -1.28 11.99 -17.36
CA ASP A 144 -0.57 11.85 -16.07
C ASP A 144 -1.45 11.16 -15.01
N GLN A 145 -2.76 11.44 -14.99
CA GLN A 145 -3.73 10.71 -14.15
C GLN A 145 -3.80 9.22 -14.53
N LYS A 146 -3.85 8.90 -15.82
CA LYS A 146 -3.90 7.50 -16.26
C LYS A 146 -2.62 6.75 -15.91
N TRP A 147 -1.46 7.40 -16.04
CA TRP A 147 -0.18 6.84 -15.60
C TRP A 147 -0.12 6.65 -14.09
N SER A 148 -0.70 7.57 -13.33
CA SER A 148 -0.85 7.45 -11.88
C SER A 148 -1.69 6.21 -11.51
N GLY A 149 -2.84 6.03 -12.16
CA GLY A 149 -3.68 4.85 -12.01
C GLY A 149 -2.93 3.55 -12.37
N PHE A 150 -2.18 3.56 -13.46
CA PHE A 150 -1.33 2.42 -13.83
C PHE A 150 -0.25 2.10 -12.80
N ALA A 151 0.45 3.12 -12.27
CA ALA A 151 1.46 2.93 -11.23
C ALA A 151 0.85 2.32 -9.94
N MET A 152 -0.31 2.83 -9.53
CA MET A 152 -1.07 2.32 -8.39
C MET A 152 -1.56 0.88 -8.60
N PHE A 153 -2.00 0.55 -9.83
CA PHE A 153 -2.40 -0.82 -10.18
C PHE A 153 -1.22 -1.79 -10.05
N LEU A 154 -0.07 -1.46 -10.64
CA LEU A 154 1.14 -2.28 -10.54
C LEU A 154 1.61 -2.45 -9.09
N ALA A 155 1.49 -1.41 -8.27
CA ALA A 155 1.84 -1.45 -6.86
C ALA A 155 0.94 -2.38 -6.03
N GLY A 156 -0.27 -2.71 -6.50
CA GLY A 156 -1.16 -3.70 -5.86
C GLY A 156 -0.79 -5.15 -6.10
N ILE A 157 -0.05 -5.42 -7.18
CA ILE A 157 0.34 -6.79 -7.57
C ILE A 157 1.15 -7.50 -6.47
N PRO A 158 2.18 -6.90 -5.84
CA PRO A 158 2.94 -7.54 -4.77
C PRO A 158 2.08 -8.14 -3.65
N MET A 159 1.07 -7.43 -3.17
CA MET A 159 0.20 -7.91 -2.10
C MET A 159 -0.69 -9.07 -2.55
N GLN A 160 -1.20 -9.01 -3.79
CA GLN A 160 -1.96 -10.11 -4.39
C GLN A 160 -1.09 -11.35 -4.60
N LEU A 161 0.15 -11.17 -5.07
CA LEU A 161 1.12 -12.26 -5.22
C LEU A 161 1.48 -12.87 -3.86
N ALA A 162 1.68 -12.06 -2.82
CA ALA A 162 1.92 -12.54 -1.47
C ALA A 162 0.73 -13.35 -0.93
N ALA A 163 -0.50 -12.93 -1.20
CA ALA A 163 -1.71 -13.68 -0.85
C ALA A 163 -1.73 -15.05 -1.56
N VAL A 164 -1.51 -15.07 -2.88
CA VAL A 164 -1.45 -16.31 -3.66
C VAL A 164 -0.34 -17.24 -3.16
N TRP A 165 0.85 -16.70 -2.89
CA TRP A 165 1.98 -17.44 -2.35
C TRP A 165 1.64 -18.15 -1.02
N LEU A 166 0.89 -17.48 -0.15
CA LEU A 166 0.44 -18.05 1.12
C LEU A 166 -0.65 -19.12 0.92
N LEU A 167 -1.58 -18.93 -0.02
CA LEU A 167 -2.60 -19.92 -0.36
C LEU A 167 -2.01 -21.20 -0.92
N LEU A 168 -1.00 -21.08 -1.80
CA LEU A 168 -0.30 -22.21 -2.39
C LEU A 168 0.60 -22.96 -1.39
N GLY A 169 0.72 -22.49 -0.14
CA GLY A 169 1.48 -23.17 0.90
C GLY A 169 3.00 -23.13 0.71
N LEU A 170 3.51 -22.32 -0.22
CA LEU A 170 4.94 -22.23 -0.56
C LEU A 170 5.81 -21.73 0.62
N SER A 171 5.19 -21.14 1.64
CA SER A 171 5.84 -20.75 2.89
C SER A 171 6.11 -21.92 3.87
N ARG A 172 5.47 -23.09 3.67
CA ARG A 172 5.72 -24.31 4.47
C ARG A 172 6.86 -25.14 3.88
N ALA A 173 6.94 -25.26 2.55
CA ALA A 173 7.97 -26.03 1.86
C ALA A 173 9.41 -25.62 2.21
N ARG A 174 9.65 -24.35 2.58
CA ARG A 174 10.96 -23.85 2.99
C ARG A 174 11.38 -24.27 4.42
N ARG A 175 10.43 -24.67 5.27
CA ARG A 175 10.71 -25.11 6.65
C ARG A 175 11.07 -26.58 6.77
N ASP A 176 10.67 -27.40 5.79
CA ASP A 176 10.94 -28.83 5.77
C ASP A 176 12.22 -29.18 4.99
N ALA A 177 12.92 -28.17 4.46
CA ALA A 177 14.12 -28.29 3.64
C ALA A 177 15.42 -27.87 4.37
N ILE A 178 15.35 -27.64 5.69
CA ILE A 178 16.48 -27.33 6.59
C ILE A 178 16.39 -28.28 7.77
#